data_AF-A0A4Q6FDL4-F1
#
_entry.id   AF-A0A4Q6FDL4-F1
#
_cell.length_a   1.000
_cell.length_b   1.000
_cell.length_c   1.000
_cell.angle_alpha   90.00
_cell.angle_beta   90.00
_cell.angle_gamma   90.00
#
_symmetry.space_group_name_H-M   'P 1'
#
loop_
_entity.id
_entity.type
_entity.pdbx_description
1 polymer ?
#
loop_
_entity_poly.entity_id
_entity_poly.type
_entity_poly.pdbx_seq_one_letter_code
_entity_poly.pdbx_strand_id
1 'polypeptide(L)'
;MDDENTVPKTKEELAIEKTKQLLRVVCICKGIPLGKVLAALPGCETVQDVNKKTGCGSGGCRGERCRPRIKILLTKYKAHNG
;
A
#
# COMPACT_ATOMS: atom_id res chain seq x y z
N MET A 1 26.93 -5.20 -19.61
CA MET A 1 26.41 -4.77 -18.28
C MET A 1 24.97 -4.43 -18.54
N ASP A 2 24.16 -5.49 -18.67
CA ASP A 2 22.88 -5.42 -19.36
C ASP A 2 21.80 -5.72 -18.34
N ASP A 3 21.29 -4.67 -17.70
CA ASP A 3 20.08 -4.76 -16.88
C ASP A 3 19.06 -3.72 -17.38
N GLU A 4 18.81 -3.77 -18.69
CA GLU A 4 17.70 -3.09 -19.35
C GLU A 4 16.73 -4.16 -19.84
N ASN A 5 15.88 -4.68 -18.94
CA ASN A 5 14.83 -5.62 -19.30
C ASN A 5 13.45 -5.10 -18.87
N THR A 6 13.00 -4.02 -19.50
CA THR A 6 11.57 -3.67 -19.50
C THR A 6 10.88 -4.40 -20.64
N VAL A 7 10.53 -5.68 -20.40
CA VAL A 7 9.65 -6.43 -21.31
C VAL A 7 8.31 -5.70 -21.42
N PRO A 8 7.82 -5.39 -22.64
CA PRO A 8 6.50 -4.82 -22.83
C PRO A 8 5.44 -5.84 -22.40
N LYS A 9 4.76 -5.55 -21.29
CA LYS A 9 3.68 -6.38 -20.74
C LYS A 9 2.37 -6.04 -21.45
N THR A 10 1.61 -7.07 -21.82
CA THR A 10 0.24 -6.91 -22.31
C THR A 10 -0.66 -6.27 -21.24
N LYS A 11 -1.79 -5.69 -21.65
CA LYS A 11 -2.76 -5.08 -20.73
C LYS A 11 -3.29 -6.08 -19.69
N GLU A 12 -3.45 -7.34 -20.10
CA GLU A 12 -3.91 -8.44 -19.24
C GLU A 12 -2.88 -8.80 -18.18
N GLU A 13 -1.61 -8.96 -18.56
CA GLU A 13 -0.51 -9.22 -17.61
C GLU A 13 -0.34 -8.09 -16.58
N LEU A 14 -0.50 -6.83 -17.02
CA LEU A 14 -0.45 -5.68 -16.11
C LEU A 14 -1.60 -5.71 -15.09
N ALA A 15 -2.80 -6.10 -15.51
CA ALA A 15 -3.95 -6.22 -14.63
C ALA A 15 -3.76 -7.35 -13.59
N ILE A 16 -3.21 -8.49 -14.01
CA ILE A 16 -2.90 -9.62 -13.11
C ILE A 16 -1.85 -9.21 -12.09
N GLU A 17 -0.75 -8.57 -12.50
CA GLU A 17 0.30 -8.12 -11.59
C GLU A 17 -0.22 -7.05 -10.61
N LYS A 18 -1.04 -6.11 -11.08
CA LYS A 18 -1.69 -5.12 -10.21
C LYS A 18 -2.58 -5.81 -9.17
N THR A 19 -3.37 -6.80 -9.58
CA THR A 19 -4.23 -7.58 -8.67
C THR A 19 -3.38 -8.30 -7.61
N LYS A 20 -2.30 -8.97 -8.02
CA LYS A 20 -1.35 -9.62 -7.12
C LYS A 20 -0.74 -8.64 -6.11
N GLN A 21 -0.45 -7.41 -6.51
CA GLN A 21 0.07 -6.39 -5.61
C GLN A 21 -0.95 -5.94 -4.57
N LEU A 22 -2.21 -5.75 -4.98
CA LEU A 22 -3.29 -5.31 -4.08
C LEU A 22 -3.57 -6.32 -2.96
N LEU A 23 -3.34 -7.61 -3.22
CA LEU A 23 -3.48 -8.69 -2.24
C LEU A 23 -2.34 -8.75 -1.22
N ARG A 24 -1.19 -8.08 -1.46
CA ARG A 24 -0.05 -8.12 -0.52
C ARG A 24 -0.43 -7.50 0.83
N VAL A 25 -0.15 -8.21 1.91
CA VAL A 25 -0.46 -7.76 3.27
C VAL A 25 0.41 -6.57 3.67
N VAL A 26 -0.21 -5.54 4.25
CA VAL A 26 0.44 -4.37 4.87
C VAL A 26 0.48 -4.52 6.39
N CYS A 27 -0.63 -4.87 7.04
CA CYS A 27 -0.67 -5.11 8.48
C CYS A 27 -0.71 -6.60 8.79
N ILE A 28 0.44 -7.18 9.11
CA ILE A 28 0.59 -8.62 9.37
C ILE A 28 -0.27 -9.05 10.57
N CYS A 29 -0.35 -8.24 11.63
CA CYS A 29 -1.15 -8.57 12.82
C CYS A 29 -2.66 -8.64 12.57
N LYS A 30 -3.16 -7.98 11.52
CA LYS A 30 -4.60 -7.83 11.25
C LYS A 30 -4.99 -8.35 9.86
N GLY A 31 -4.04 -8.93 9.11
CA GLY A 31 -4.27 -9.41 7.74
C GLY A 31 -4.73 -8.33 6.75
N ILE A 32 -4.40 -7.05 6.95
CA ILE A 32 -4.94 -5.97 6.12
C ILE A 32 -4.16 -5.86 4.81
N PRO A 33 -4.81 -6.04 3.64
CA PRO A 33 -4.15 -6.01 2.33
C PRO A 33 -3.87 -4.57 1.84
N LEU A 34 -2.94 -4.43 0.90
CA LEU A 34 -2.54 -3.17 0.29
C LEU A 34 -3.72 -2.45 -0.35
N GLY A 35 -4.61 -3.16 -1.06
CA GLY A 35 -5.77 -2.57 -1.72
C GLY A 35 -6.68 -1.81 -0.74
N LYS A 36 -6.93 -2.37 0.45
CA LYS A 36 -7.70 -1.70 1.50
C LYS A 36 -7.02 -0.44 2.02
N VAL A 37 -5.70 -0.44 2.15
CA VAL A 37 -4.93 0.74 2.58
C VAL A 37 -4.97 1.83 1.51
N LEU A 38 -4.74 1.48 0.24
CA LEU A 38 -4.78 2.44 -0.87
C LEU A 38 -6.16 3.09 -1.02
N ALA A 39 -7.24 2.31 -0.91
CA ALA A 39 -8.61 2.83 -0.95
C ALA A 39 -8.93 3.82 0.19
N ALA A 40 -8.19 3.75 1.31
CA ALA A 40 -8.39 4.63 2.46
C ALA A 40 -7.56 5.92 2.40
N LEU A 41 -6.55 6.02 1.53
CA LEU A 41 -5.68 7.20 1.41
C LEU A 41 -6.39 8.51 1.05
N PRO A 42 -7.44 8.52 0.18
CA PRO A 42 -8.15 9.76 -0.13
C PRO A 42 -8.63 10.47 1.14
N GLY A 43 -8.26 11.74 1.27
CA GLY A 43 -8.58 12.58 2.44
C GLY A 43 -7.90 12.17 3.75
N CYS A 44 -6.77 11.46 3.69
CA CYS A 44 -5.90 11.25 4.86
C CYS A 44 -4.72 12.20 4.83
N GLU A 45 -4.39 12.80 5.97
CA GLU A 45 -3.21 13.67 6.09
C GLU A 45 -2.06 12.99 6.83
N THR A 46 -2.39 12.08 7.74
CA THR A 46 -1.46 11.41 8.64
C THR A 46 -1.60 9.88 8.59
N VAL A 47 -0.60 9.17 9.11
CA VAL A 47 -0.69 7.71 9.30
C VAL A 47 -1.81 7.35 10.28
N GLN A 48 -2.10 8.21 11.25
CA GLN A 48 -3.21 8.01 12.19
C GLN A 48 -4.57 8.02 11.46
N ASP A 49 -4.78 8.88 10.47
CA ASP A 49 -6.03 8.91 9.69
C ASP A 49 -6.21 7.62 8.90
N VAL A 50 -5.14 7.14 8.27
CA VAL A 50 -5.14 5.85 7.57
C VAL A 50 -5.42 4.70 8.54
N ASN A 51 -4.81 4.71 9.73
CA ASN A 51 -5.04 3.70 10.77
C ASN A 51 -6.51 3.70 11.23
N LYS A 52 -7.11 4.88 11.45
CA LYS A 52 -8.53 5.03 11.83
C LYS A 52 -9.47 4.43 10.77
N LYS A 53 -9.21 4.70 9.47
CA LYS A 53 -10.04 4.18 8.37
C LYS A 53 -9.84 2.68 8.10
N THR A 54 -8.63 2.16 8.27
CA THR A 54 -8.29 0.79 7.85
C THR A 54 -8.30 -0.23 8.99
N GLY A 55 -8.13 0.22 10.23
CA GLY A 55 -7.85 -0.63 11.39
C GLY A 55 -6.37 -1.02 11.55
N CYS A 56 -5.47 -0.52 10.70
CA CYS A 56 -4.02 -0.73 10.86
C CYS A 56 -3.52 -0.11 12.17
N GLY A 57 -2.39 -0.61 12.67
CA GLY A 57 -1.73 -0.05 13.85
C GLY A 57 -2.35 -0.44 15.20
N SER A 58 -3.54 -1.06 15.21
CA SER A 58 -4.23 -1.52 16.43
C SER A 58 -3.94 -2.98 16.82
N GLY A 59 -3.10 -3.68 16.06
CA GLY A 59 -2.69 -5.06 16.40
C GLY A 59 -1.63 -5.12 17.52
N GLY A 60 -1.24 -6.34 17.92
CA GLY A 60 -0.28 -6.55 19.02
C GLY A 60 1.08 -5.87 18.83
N CYS A 61 1.51 -5.56 17.59
CA CYS A 61 2.72 -4.78 17.34
C CYS A 61 2.54 -3.25 17.48
N ARG A 62 1.33 -2.76 17.77
CA ARG A 62 0.99 -1.33 17.93
C ARG A 62 1.41 -0.44 16.75
N GLY A 63 1.43 -1.04 15.56
CA GLY A 63 1.77 -0.37 14.31
C GLY A 63 3.26 -0.30 14.00
N GLU A 64 4.13 -0.86 14.83
CA GLU A 64 5.59 -0.86 14.61
C GLU A 64 5.96 -1.36 13.21
N ARG A 65 5.35 -2.47 12.78
CA ARG A 65 5.69 -3.13 11.50
C ARG A 65 5.06 -2.47 10.27
N CYS A 66 3.84 -1.92 10.39
CA CYS A 66 3.10 -1.39 9.24
C CYS A 66 3.23 0.13 9.07
N ARG A 67 3.53 0.88 10.15
CA ARG A 67 3.61 2.35 10.14
C ARG A 67 4.61 2.89 9.11
N PRO A 68 5.86 2.37 8.99
CA PRO A 68 6.80 2.89 7.98
C PRO A 68 6.25 2.73 6.56
N ARG A 69 5.66 1.57 6.26
CA ARG A 69 5.08 1.29 4.95
C ARG A 69 3.87 2.18 4.64
N ILE A 70 2.97 2.39 5.61
CA ILE A 70 1.81 3.27 5.44
C ILE A 70 2.27 4.72 5.20
N LYS A 71 3.30 5.18 5.92
CA LYS A 71 3.89 6.52 5.70
C LYS A 71 4.37 6.69 4.26
N ILE A 72 5.10 5.71 3.72
CA ILE A 72 5.57 5.75 2.32
C ILE A 72 4.39 5.79 1.34
N LEU A 73 3.37 4.94 1.55
CA LEU A 73 2.19 4.91 0.67
C LEU A 73 1.45 6.26 0.66
N LEU A 74 1.28 6.87 1.83
CA LEU A 74 0.64 8.16 1.97
C LEU A 74 1.45 9.28 1.30
N THR A 75 2.78 9.30 1.48
CA THR A 75 3.66 10.26 0.81
C THR A 75 3.60 10.11 -0.71
N LYS A 76 3.67 8.88 -1.23
CA LYS A 76 3.58 8.61 -2.68
C LYS A 76 2.24 9.03 -3.26
N TYR A 77 1.14 8.74 -2.55
CA TYR A 77 -0.19 9.17 -2.97
C TYR A 77 -0.28 10.69 -3.07
N LYS A 78 0.18 11.42 -2.05
CA LYS A 78 0.20 12.90 -2.09
C LYS A 78 1.07 13.45 -3.21
N ALA A 79 2.21 12.82 -3.52
CA ALA A 79 3.09 13.27 -4.60
C ALA A 79 2.52 13.04 -6.01
N HIS A 80 1.59 12.10 -6.19
CA HIS A 80 0.96 11.82 -7.49
C HIS A 80 -0.41 12.51 -7.66
N ASN A 81 -0.99 13.01 -6.58
CA ASN A 81 -2.34 13.58 -6.54
C ASN A 81 -2.36 15.07 -6.10
N GLY A 82 -1.21 15.66 -5.82
CA GLY A 82 -1.02 17.10 -5.59
C GLY A 82 -0.48 17.78 -6.84
#